data_AF-A0A8C1QSU0-F1
#
_entry.id   AF-A0A8C1QSU0-F1
#
_cell.length_a   1.000
_cell.length_b   1.000
_cell.length_c   1.000
_cell.angle_alpha   90.00
_cell.angle_beta   90.00
_cell.angle_gamma   90.00
#
_symmetry.space_group_name_H-M   'P 1'
#
loop_
_entity.id
_entity.type
_entity.pdbx_description
1 polymer ?
#
loop_
_entity_poly.entity_id
_entity_poly.type
_entity_poly.pdbx_seq_one_letter_code
_entity_poly.pdbx_strand_id
1 'polypeptide(L)'
;MALTAISLLCFAALLPFPGLGGSDEHSGKQRPTPIRVTVINRFNNTNISYSTIATVGMPMFGILNQLQDTNNNFNFTYTISKSYGIYLQSVNGLAGSTENHTYWELLSKKGNTITRLNVGIGCYQPKKNENFIMNFTSWD
;
A
#
# COMPACT_ATOMS: atom_id res chain seq x y z
N MET A 1 26.22 17.23 -62.26
CA MET A 1 25.07 17.26 -61.32
C MET A 1 24.76 15.82 -60.93
N ALA A 2 24.27 15.62 -59.69
CA ALA A 2 24.00 14.36 -58.97
C ALA A 2 25.17 13.90 -58.06
N LEU A 3 25.26 14.44 -56.85
CA LEU A 3 24.65 14.02 -55.56
C LEU A 3 25.59 13.09 -54.78
N THR A 4 26.41 13.71 -53.93
CA THR A 4 27.26 13.07 -52.92
C THR A 4 26.39 12.47 -51.82
N ALA A 5 26.44 11.15 -51.65
CA ALA A 5 25.85 10.48 -50.50
C ALA A 5 26.71 10.75 -49.25
N ILE A 6 26.21 11.58 -48.34
CA ILE A 6 26.81 11.79 -47.02
C ILE A 6 26.41 10.60 -46.16
N SER A 7 27.33 9.66 -45.98
CA SER A 7 27.24 8.60 -44.98
C SER A 7 27.27 9.24 -43.59
N LEU A 8 26.13 9.28 -42.91
CA LEU A 8 26.08 9.59 -41.48
C LEU A 8 26.63 8.39 -40.70
N LEU A 9 27.91 8.43 -40.37
CA LEU A 9 28.50 7.63 -39.30
C LEU A 9 27.88 8.07 -37.98
N CYS A 10 26.86 7.33 -37.51
CA CYS A 10 26.41 7.38 -36.13
C CYS A 10 27.52 6.82 -35.23
N PHE A 11 28.47 7.66 -34.84
CA PHE A 11 29.28 7.41 -33.65
C PHE A 11 28.36 7.57 -32.44
N ALA A 12 27.76 6.47 -32.00
CA ALA A 12 27.27 6.37 -30.63
C ALA A 12 28.49 6.52 -29.72
N ALA A 13 28.72 7.74 -29.24
CA ALA A 13 29.68 8.01 -28.19
C ALA A 13 29.24 7.25 -26.93
N LEU A 14 29.80 6.06 -26.73
CA LEU A 14 29.81 5.37 -25.45
C LEU A 14 30.64 6.22 -24.49
N LEU A 15 30.02 7.23 -23.88
CA LEU A 15 30.58 7.89 -22.72
C LEU A 15 30.55 6.86 -21.57
N PRO A 16 31.72 6.42 -21.05
CA PRO A 16 31.72 5.67 -19.81
C PRO A 16 31.31 6.65 -18.72
N PHE A 17 30.08 6.57 -18.23
CA PHE A 17 29.66 7.32 -17.05
C PHE A 17 30.51 6.83 -15.87
N PRO A 18 31.51 7.58 -15.39
CA PRO A 18 32.27 7.21 -14.21
C PRO A 18 31.49 7.79 -13.03
N GLY A 19 30.50 7.03 -12.57
CA GLY A 19 29.72 7.42 -11.39
C GLY A 19 28.23 7.14 -11.52
N LEU A 20 27.86 5.88 -11.31
CA LEU A 20 26.87 5.54 -10.29
C LEU A 20 27.11 4.08 -9.90
N GLY A 21 28.25 3.85 -9.25
CA GLY A 21 28.45 2.69 -8.41
C GLY A 21 27.52 2.79 -7.20
N GLY A 22 26.26 2.43 -7.40
CA GLY A 22 25.33 2.03 -6.37
C GLY A 22 24.93 0.61 -6.70
N SER A 23 25.66 -0.36 -6.14
CA SER A 23 25.20 -1.73 -6.09
C SER A 23 23.92 -1.75 -5.26
N ASP A 24 22.76 -1.55 -5.90
CA ASP A 24 21.50 -1.80 -5.23
C ASP A 24 21.47 -3.29 -4.90
N GLU A 25 21.36 -3.53 -3.61
CA GLU A 25 21.44 -4.77 -2.87
C GLU A 25 20.33 -5.75 -3.29
N HIS A 26 20.33 -6.21 -4.54
CA HIS A 26 19.29 -7.07 -5.10
C HIS A 26 19.47 -8.57 -4.77
N SER A 27 20.28 -8.88 -3.75
CA SER A 27 20.46 -10.25 -3.26
C SER A 27 20.41 -10.33 -1.72
N GLY A 28 19.68 -9.42 -1.06
CA GLY A 28 19.23 -9.68 0.30
C GLY A 28 18.00 -10.58 0.25
N LYS A 29 18.04 -11.78 0.84
CA LYS A 29 16.83 -12.59 1.07
C LYS A 29 15.79 -11.71 1.76
N GLN A 30 14.80 -11.23 1.02
CA GLN A 30 13.76 -10.33 1.52
C GLN A 30 12.98 -11.09 2.59
N ARG A 31 13.21 -10.76 3.86
CA ARG A 31 12.59 -11.47 4.97
C ARG A 31 11.14 -11.01 5.13
N PRO A 32 10.18 -11.94 5.25
CA PRO A 32 8.82 -11.58 5.60
C PRO A 32 8.82 -10.78 6.90
N THR A 33 8.01 -9.72 6.95
CA THR A 33 7.98 -8.77 8.05
C THR A 33 6.62 -8.85 8.75
N PRO A 34 6.58 -9.00 10.09
CA PRO A 34 5.33 -8.95 10.81
C PRO A 34 4.75 -7.53 10.73
N ILE A 35 3.47 -7.45 10.37
CA ILE A 35 2.69 -6.22 10.31
C ILE A 35 1.51 -6.36 11.26
N ARG A 36 1.24 -5.28 12.00
CA ARG A 36 0.04 -5.17 12.83
C ARG A 36 -1.04 -4.46 12.03
N VAL A 37 -2.24 -5.01 12.08
CA VAL A 37 -3.45 -4.41 11.50
C VAL A 37 -4.44 -4.16 12.63
N THR A 38 -4.86 -2.92 12.84
CA THR A 38 -5.84 -2.56 13.88
C THR A 38 -7.12 -2.07 13.24
N VAL A 39 -8.25 -2.56 13.73
CA VAL A 39 -9.60 -2.10 13.40
C VAL A 39 -10.12 -1.29 14.58
N ILE A 40 -10.44 -0.02 14.33
CA ILE A 40 -11.02 0.88 15.33
C ILE A 40 -12.41 1.27 14.88
N ASN A 41 -13.39 1.25 15.78
CA ASN A 41 -14.66 1.92 15.58
C ASN A 41 -14.82 3.02 16.63
N ARG A 42 -14.80 4.28 16.18
CA ARG A 42 -14.85 5.45 17.06
C ARG A 42 -16.19 5.62 17.77
N PHE A 43 -17.25 5.00 17.27
CA PHE A 43 -18.60 5.17 17.81
C PHE A 43 -18.96 4.17 18.90
N ASN A 44 -18.17 3.10 19.09
CA ASN A 44 -18.47 2.06 20.10
C ASN A 44 -17.22 1.53 20.84
N ASN A 45 -16.11 2.26 20.83
CA ASN A 45 -14.85 1.91 21.52
C ASN A 45 -14.24 0.55 21.10
N THR A 46 -14.62 -0.01 19.95
CA THR A 46 -13.96 -1.22 19.43
C THR A 46 -12.52 -0.90 19.04
N ASN A 47 -11.58 -1.72 19.50
CA ASN A 47 -10.16 -1.66 19.14
C ASN A 47 -9.60 -3.08 19.10
N ILE A 48 -9.60 -3.68 17.90
CA ILE A 48 -9.17 -5.07 17.69
C ILE A 48 -7.91 -5.05 16.85
N SER A 49 -6.91 -5.84 17.23
CA SER A 49 -5.66 -5.94 16.49
C SER A 49 -5.38 -7.36 16.04
N TYR A 50 -4.90 -7.46 14.81
CA TYR A 50 -4.48 -8.68 14.17
C TYR A 50 -2.98 -8.58 13.84
N SER A 51 -2.33 -9.73 13.75
CA SER A 51 -0.94 -9.84 13.30
C SER A 51 -0.90 -10.73 12.08
N THR A 52 -0.16 -10.30 11.07
CA THR A 52 0.09 -11.09 9.86
C THR A 52 1.50 -10.80 9.35
N ILE A 53 1.91 -11.53 8.32
CA ILE A 53 3.23 -11.43 7.73
C ILE A 53 3.09 -10.83 6.33
N ALA A 54 3.82 -9.75 6.07
CA ALA A 54 3.93 -9.15 4.74
C ALA A 54 5.25 -9.52 4.08
N THR A 55 5.21 -9.92 2.81
CA THR A 55 6.40 -9.94 1.97
C THR A 55 6.78 -8.52 1.56
N VAL A 56 8.07 -8.30 1.28
CA VAL A 56 8.57 -6.96 0.93
C VAL A 56 7.88 -6.47 -0.35
N GLY A 57 7.40 -5.23 -0.32
CA GLY A 57 6.69 -4.61 -1.46
C GLY A 57 5.22 -5.04 -1.61
N MET A 58 4.71 -5.94 -0.76
CA MET A 58 3.30 -6.32 -0.81
C MET A 58 2.39 -5.15 -0.43
N PRO A 59 1.42 -4.76 -1.28
CA PRO A 59 0.42 -3.75 -0.91
C PRO A 59 -0.51 -4.25 0.19
N MET A 60 -1.09 -3.32 0.96
CA MET A 60 -2.06 -3.66 2.01
C MET A 60 -3.20 -4.51 1.50
N PHE A 61 -3.64 -4.34 0.26
CA PHE A 61 -4.66 -5.20 -0.33
C PHE A 61 -4.27 -6.68 -0.30
N GLY A 62 -3.04 -7.04 -0.65
CA GLY A 62 -2.55 -8.42 -0.54
C GLY A 62 -2.49 -8.90 0.90
N ILE A 63 -2.02 -8.04 1.80
CA ILE A 63 -1.90 -8.34 3.24
C ILE A 63 -3.28 -8.60 3.87
N LEU A 64 -4.30 -7.81 3.52
CA LEU A 64 -5.66 -7.96 4.03
C LEU A 64 -6.33 -9.24 3.49
N ASN A 65 -6.13 -9.58 2.21
CA ASN A 65 -6.61 -10.87 1.66
C ASN A 65 -5.98 -12.04 2.43
N GLN A 66 -4.65 -12.04 2.60
CA GLN A 66 -3.98 -13.08 3.36
C GLN A 66 -4.48 -13.16 4.81
N LEU A 67 -4.73 -12.01 5.46
CA LEU A 67 -5.28 -11.99 6.82
C LEU A 67 -6.70 -12.58 6.86
N GLN A 68 -7.55 -12.27 5.89
CA GLN A 68 -8.90 -12.84 5.78
C GLN A 68 -8.87 -14.36 5.55
N ASP A 69 -7.96 -14.84 4.69
CA ASP A 69 -7.82 -16.27 4.39
C ASP A 69 -7.33 -17.08 5.62
N THR A 70 -6.56 -16.45 6.50
CA THR A 70 -5.92 -17.10 7.65
C THR A 70 -6.58 -16.82 9.00
N ASN A 71 -7.55 -15.91 9.06
CA ASN A 71 -8.21 -15.52 10.30
C ASN A 71 -9.72 -15.32 10.11
N ASN A 72 -10.51 -16.29 10.56
CA ASN A 72 -11.97 -16.29 10.46
C ASN A 72 -12.65 -15.12 11.20
N ASN A 73 -11.94 -14.43 12.10
CA ASN A 73 -12.45 -13.25 12.82
C ASN A 73 -12.10 -11.94 12.11
N PHE A 74 -11.49 -11.99 10.94
CA PHE A 74 -11.20 -10.84 10.09
C PHE A 74 -11.87 -11.03 8.73
N ASN A 75 -12.61 -10.03 8.29
CA ASN A 75 -13.19 -9.99 6.96
C ASN A 75 -13.20 -8.55 6.47
N PHE A 76 -13.00 -8.32 5.18
CA PHE A 76 -13.20 -7.03 4.55
C PHE A 76 -13.84 -7.19 3.18
N THR A 77 -14.54 -6.15 2.75
CA THR A 77 -15.06 -6.07 1.37
C THR A 77 -14.53 -4.83 0.70
N TYR A 78 -14.47 -4.88 -0.62
CA TYR A 78 -13.97 -3.78 -1.44
C TYR A 78 -14.75 -3.67 -2.73
N THR A 79 -14.72 -2.49 -3.33
CA THR A 79 -15.19 -2.23 -4.68
C THR A 79 -14.06 -1.67 -5.54
N ILE A 80 -14.22 -1.77 -6.86
CA ILE A 80 -13.27 -1.19 -7.81
C ILE A 80 -13.86 0.12 -8.33
N SER A 81 -13.29 1.24 -7.91
CA SER A 81 -13.58 2.55 -8.45
C SER A 81 -12.78 2.80 -9.72
N LYS A 82 -13.44 3.29 -10.78
CA LYS A 82 -12.76 3.70 -12.03
C LYS A 82 -11.79 4.86 -11.81
N SER A 83 -12.04 5.72 -10.82
CA SER A 83 -11.24 6.92 -10.55
C SER A 83 -10.15 6.70 -9.51
N TYR A 84 -10.36 5.78 -8.57
CA TYR A 84 -9.50 5.63 -7.37
C TYR A 84 -8.94 4.22 -7.18
N GLY A 85 -9.34 3.24 -8.00
CA GLY A 85 -8.94 1.85 -7.84
C GLY A 85 -9.66 1.16 -6.68
N ILE A 86 -8.94 0.35 -5.91
CA ILE A 86 -9.50 -0.49 -4.84
C ILE A 86 -9.96 0.40 -3.67
N TYR A 87 -11.27 0.44 -3.45
CA TYR A 87 -11.92 1.17 -2.36
C TYR A 87 -12.35 0.20 -1.25
N LEU A 88 -11.90 0.46 -0.02
CA LEU A 88 -12.30 -0.32 1.16
C LEU A 88 -13.74 0.00 1.53
N GLN A 89 -14.63 -0.98 1.41
CA GLN A 89 -16.07 -0.78 1.61
C GLN A 89 -16.51 -1.14 3.04
N SER A 90 -16.11 -2.31 3.52
CA SER A 90 -16.44 -2.77 4.88
C SER A 90 -15.30 -3.53 5.54
N VAL A 91 -15.28 -3.51 6.88
CA VAL A 91 -14.39 -4.34 7.70
C VAL A 91 -15.22 -4.96 8.80
N ASN A 92 -15.06 -6.27 9.02
CA ASN A 92 -15.79 -7.07 10.00
C ASN A 92 -17.32 -6.87 9.96
N GLY A 93 -17.86 -6.78 8.74
CA GLY A 93 -19.31 -6.61 8.51
C GLY A 93 -19.82 -5.17 8.62
N LEU A 94 -18.99 -4.20 9.04
CA LEU A 94 -19.38 -2.80 9.16
C LEU A 94 -18.95 -2.01 7.92
N ALA A 95 -19.93 -1.55 7.14
CA ALA A 95 -19.71 -0.76 5.92
C ALA A 95 -19.77 0.75 6.19
N GLY A 96 -19.04 1.52 5.39
CA GLY A 96 -19.26 2.97 5.30
C GLY A 96 -20.64 3.29 4.68
N SER A 97 -21.15 4.49 4.95
CA SER A 97 -22.43 4.97 4.44
C SER A 97 -22.34 6.42 3.99
N THR A 98 -22.73 6.69 2.75
CA THR A 98 -22.88 8.05 2.22
C THR A 98 -24.02 8.81 2.91
N GLU A 99 -25.09 8.14 3.32
CA GLU A 99 -26.23 8.78 4.02
C GLU A 99 -25.85 9.18 5.45
N ASN A 100 -25.12 8.32 6.16
CA ASN A 100 -24.72 8.57 7.54
C ASN A 100 -23.36 9.28 7.66
N HIS A 101 -22.79 9.70 6.53
CA HIS A 101 -21.46 10.28 6.41
C HIS A 101 -20.35 9.46 7.11
N THR A 102 -20.33 8.13 6.96
CA THR A 102 -19.33 7.24 7.60
C THR A 102 -18.45 6.50 6.60
N TYR A 103 -17.18 6.30 6.96
CA TYR A 103 -16.18 5.62 6.12
C TYR A 103 -15.06 4.99 6.95
N TRP A 104 -14.24 4.20 6.27
CA TRP A 104 -13.00 3.65 6.81
C TRP A 104 -11.81 4.56 6.45
N GLU A 105 -11.35 5.32 7.43
CA GLU A 105 -10.13 6.12 7.33
C GLU A 105 -8.90 5.21 7.47
N LEU A 106 -7.91 5.38 6.59
CA LEU A 106 -6.69 4.59 6.60
C LEU A 106 -5.57 5.39 7.27
N LEU A 107 -5.00 4.83 8.34
CA LEU A 107 -3.92 5.46 9.09
C LEU A 107 -2.72 4.51 9.17
N SER A 108 -1.54 5.10 9.25
CA SER A 108 -0.30 4.43 9.60
C SER A 108 0.18 4.93 10.95
N LYS A 109 0.51 4.02 11.86
CA LYS A 109 1.16 4.36 13.12
C LYS A 109 2.55 3.74 13.19
N LYS A 110 3.56 4.59 13.41
CA LYS A 110 4.95 4.18 13.64
C LYS A 110 5.49 4.90 14.87
N GLY A 111 5.83 4.14 15.91
CA GLY A 111 6.12 4.70 17.23
C GLY A 111 4.95 5.53 17.75
N ASN A 112 5.20 6.81 18.07
CA ASN A 112 4.18 7.74 18.57
C ASN A 112 3.51 8.58 17.48
N THR A 113 3.92 8.43 16.22
CA THR A 113 3.37 9.22 15.11
C THR A 113 2.25 8.44 14.43
N ILE A 114 1.10 9.11 14.23
CA ILE A 114 -0.02 8.62 13.43
C ILE A 114 -0.16 9.53 12.22
N THR A 115 -0.17 8.94 11.03
CA THR A 115 -0.29 9.63 9.75
C THR A 115 -1.52 9.13 9.01
N ARG A 116 -2.41 10.04 8.59
CA ARG A 116 -3.49 9.72 7.66
C ARG A 116 -2.91 9.47 6.28
N LEU A 117 -3.26 8.33 5.68
CA LEU A 117 -2.76 7.95 4.38
C LEU A 117 -3.50 8.71 3.28
N ASN A 118 -2.75 9.13 2.26
CA ASN A 118 -3.25 9.78 1.05
C ASN A 118 -3.39 8.82 -0.13
N VAL A 119 -3.22 7.51 0.10
CA VAL A 119 -3.34 6.44 -0.89
C VAL A 119 -4.22 5.32 -0.34
N GLY A 120 -4.87 4.59 -1.25
CA GLY A 120 -5.73 3.45 -0.91
C GLY A 120 -4.96 2.17 -0.58
N ILE A 121 -5.69 1.15 -0.12
CA ILE A 121 -5.13 -0.17 0.25
C ILE A 121 -4.44 -0.88 -0.92
N GLY A 122 -4.81 -0.57 -2.15
CA GLY A 122 -4.18 -1.13 -3.35
C GLY A 122 -2.75 -0.62 -3.61
N CYS A 123 -2.39 0.55 -3.08
CA CYS A 123 -1.09 1.19 -3.33
C CYS A 123 -0.21 1.25 -2.08
N TYR A 124 -0.81 1.32 -0.90
CA TYR A 124 -0.05 1.46 0.33
C TYR A 124 0.78 0.21 0.64
N GLN A 125 2.08 0.36 0.83
CA GLN A 125 2.99 -0.71 1.25
C GLN A 125 3.48 -0.40 2.67
N PRO A 126 3.14 -1.21 3.68
CA PRO A 126 3.53 -0.94 5.05
C PRO A 126 5.02 -1.18 5.26
N LYS A 127 5.62 -0.42 6.18
CA LYS A 127 7.02 -0.58 6.58
C LYS A 127 7.15 -1.49 7.79
N LYS A 128 8.37 -1.95 8.06
CA LYS A 128 8.67 -2.75 9.26
C LYS A 128 8.28 -2.03 10.55
N ASN A 129 7.68 -2.80 11.46
CA ASN A 129 7.22 -2.37 12.79
C ASN A 129 6.16 -1.25 12.74
N GLU A 130 5.39 -1.23 11.67
CA GLU A 130 4.28 -0.30 11.50
C GLU A 130 2.96 -0.96 11.89
N ASN A 131 2.03 -0.16 12.40
CA ASN A 131 0.65 -0.56 12.62
C ASN A 131 -0.25 0.15 11.61
N PHE A 132 -0.83 -0.62 10.69
CA PHE A 132 -1.86 -0.13 9.77
C PHE A 132 -3.21 -0.12 10.48
N ILE A 133 -3.89 1.01 10.50
CA ILE A 133 -5.14 1.19 11.23
C ILE A 133 -6.26 1.50 10.24
N MET A 134 -7.32 0.71 10.28
CA MET A 134 -8.60 1.00 9.63
C MET A 134 -9.53 1.58 10.68
N ASN A 135 -9.79 2.87 10.60
CA ASN A 135 -10.52 3.66 11.58
C ASN A 135 -11.91 4.03 11.05
N PHE A 136 -12.96 3.43 11.59
CA PHE A 136 -14.33 3.76 11.23
C PHE A 136 -14.73 5.09 11.87
N THR A 137 -14.99 6.10 11.04
CA THR A 137 -15.21 7.49 11.44
C THR A 137 -16.21 8.16 10.51
N SER A 138 -16.59 9.41 10.81
CA SER A 138 -17.43 10.23 9.94
C SER A 138 -16.67 11.35 9.23
N TRP A 139 -17.30 11.94 8.22
CA TRP A 139 -17.00 13.28 7.70
C TRP A 139 -18.18 14.21 7.98
N ASP A 140 -17.90 15.51 8.05
CA ASP A 140 -18.92 16.56 8.14
C ASP A 140 -19.12 17.20 6.77
#